data_AF-A0A6G1K2I0-F1
#
_entry.id   AF-A0A6G1K2I0-F1
#
_cell.length_a   1.000
_cell.length_b   1.000
_cell.length_c   1.000
_cell.angle_alpha   90.00
_cell.angle_beta   90.00
_cell.angle_gamma   90.00
#
_symmetry.space_group_name_H-M   'P 1'
#
loop_
_entity.id
_entity.type
_entity.pdbx_description
1 polymer ?
#
loop_
_entity_poly.entity_id
_entity_poly.type
_entity_poly.pdbx_seq_one_letter_code
_entity_poly.pdbx_strand_id
1 'polypeptide(L)'
;MKQLSKRLTKRFSAPVPISKKEGKRTSVTSTFSLPIFHRGSSVPDSTTTLNTSPTSSPTSSPTSTSKSTSTSRVPSLASSATYATPISSRNASPRLPQTLQSTPHSPYNPLANYVPCLYSTCKTHYLPTLLGPTFYLPQAPYNLCRTRGLCPSHARKDLLNANARCKKEYERMRQNAGRKTLGTIAEEFACWVDELRAVRSTASKENERALRTKMLGPSSKSTKKKPDQGEQDQWDWRYMLRPCTSNACTQEHYYSIFDQRFYLWYSTMRKSGLQIMQTLCPACARLDIDAAERKMLEKWQEMHPQQWREWMERFKRDRAAEHGFWEQAQENRVRERGCVKGVEVKEKKKKNKDEVVPEGKGVDTLKEPCVMM
;
A
#
# COMPACT_ATOMS: atom_id res chain seq x y z
N MET A 1 40.82 -46.36 -0.58
CA MET A 1 41.28 -46.79 0.76
C MET A 1 42.24 -45.76 1.34
N LYS A 2 41.81 -44.95 2.31
CA LYS A 2 42.68 -44.24 3.26
C LYS A 2 41.93 -44.17 4.60
N GLN A 3 42.38 -45.00 5.55
CA GLN A 3 42.02 -44.93 6.97
C GLN A 3 42.79 -43.77 7.61
N LEU A 4 42.23 -43.22 8.71
CA LEU A 4 42.89 -42.80 9.97
C LEU A 4 41.83 -42.09 10.84
N SER A 5 41.24 -42.80 11.81
CA SER A 5 41.53 -42.71 13.27
C SER A 5 40.96 -41.44 13.93
N LYS A 6 39.79 -41.52 14.59
CA LYS A 6 39.54 -41.94 15.99
C LYS A 6 39.87 -40.88 17.07
N ARG A 7 38.82 -40.57 17.84
CA ARG A 7 38.75 -40.14 19.26
C ARG A 7 39.04 -38.67 19.60
N LEU A 8 38.05 -37.98 20.18
CA LEU A 8 37.99 -37.84 21.65
C LEU A 8 36.61 -37.36 22.12
N THR A 9 35.98 -38.18 22.95
CA THR A 9 34.85 -37.86 23.82
C THR A 9 35.32 -37.06 25.03
N LYS A 10 34.61 -35.99 25.42
CA LYS A 10 34.60 -35.56 26.83
C LYS A 10 33.22 -35.06 27.26
N ARG A 11 32.64 -35.87 28.14
CA ARG A 11 31.45 -35.61 28.94
C ARG A 11 31.77 -34.50 29.95
N PHE A 12 30.85 -33.58 30.16
CA PHE A 12 30.74 -32.86 31.43
C PHE A 12 29.30 -33.03 31.92
N SER A 13 29.20 -33.58 33.12
CA SER A 13 27.95 -33.80 33.86
C SER A 13 27.95 -32.93 35.12
N ALA A 14 26.77 -32.39 35.44
CA ALA A 14 26.26 -31.93 36.74
C ALA A 14 26.81 -30.59 37.33
N PRO A 15 26.03 -29.86 38.16
CA PRO A 15 24.92 -30.32 38.99
C PRO A 15 23.60 -29.52 38.96
N VAL A 16 22.59 -30.16 39.57
CA VAL A 16 21.25 -29.67 39.94
C VAL A 16 21.33 -28.61 41.03
N PRO A 17 20.35 -27.67 41.09
CA PRO A 17 19.85 -27.24 42.39
C PRO A 17 18.34 -27.44 42.54
N ILE A 18 18.02 -27.99 43.71
CA ILE A 18 16.73 -28.06 44.38
C ILE A 18 16.29 -26.63 44.76
N SER A 19 15.04 -26.24 44.47
CA SER A 19 14.14 -25.72 45.52
C SER A 19 12.73 -25.45 45.00
N LYS A 20 11.78 -25.82 45.86
CA LYS A 20 10.34 -25.64 45.80
C LYS A 20 9.98 -24.15 45.89
N LYS A 21 8.93 -23.73 45.18
CA LYS A 21 7.96 -22.76 45.71
C LYS A 21 6.61 -22.87 45.00
N GLU A 22 5.62 -23.33 45.77
CA GLU A 22 4.21 -23.15 45.50
C GLU A 22 3.85 -21.66 45.36
N GLY A 23 2.94 -21.36 44.43
CA GLY A 23 2.47 -20.00 44.17
C GLY A 23 1.18 -20.02 43.35
N LYS A 24 0.06 -20.17 44.07
CA LYS A 24 -1.34 -19.84 43.76
C LYS A 24 -1.70 -19.37 42.33
N ARG A 25 -2.59 -20.16 41.72
CA ARG A 25 -3.58 -19.75 40.72
C ARG A 25 -4.32 -18.48 41.16
N THR A 26 -4.32 -17.45 40.33
CA THR A 26 -5.45 -16.52 40.18
C THR A 26 -5.77 -16.37 38.69
N SER A 27 -6.94 -16.85 38.32
CA SER A 27 -7.58 -16.66 37.03
C SER A 27 -8.12 -15.23 36.95
N VAL A 28 -7.59 -14.42 36.03
CA VAL A 28 -8.20 -13.13 35.66
C VAL A 28 -8.90 -13.32 34.31
N THR A 29 -10.22 -13.44 34.39
CA THR A 29 -11.14 -13.37 33.26
C THR A 29 -11.16 -11.93 32.76
N SER A 30 -10.52 -11.68 31.62
CA SER A 30 -10.55 -10.37 30.96
C SER A 30 -11.75 -10.31 30.02
N THR A 31 -12.83 -9.67 30.47
CA THR A 31 -13.94 -9.22 29.65
C THR A 31 -13.54 -7.90 28.98
N PHE A 32 -13.32 -7.93 27.68
CA PHE A 32 -13.17 -6.71 26.87
C PHE A 32 -14.56 -6.16 26.54
N SER A 33 -14.94 -5.07 27.20
CA SER A 33 -16.05 -4.21 26.78
C SER A 33 -15.58 -3.33 25.61
N LEU A 34 -16.32 -3.36 24.51
CA LEU A 34 -16.11 -2.50 23.35
C LEU A 34 -16.51 -1.05 23.68
N PRO A 35 -15.73 -0.03 23.26
CA PRO A 35 -16.18 1.35 23.34
C PRO A 35 -17.26 1.62 22.28
N ILE A 36 -18.44 2.00 22.77
CA ILE A 36 -19.53 2.57 21.97
C ILE A 36 -19.07 3.93 21.47
N PHE A 37 -18.86 4.06 20.15
CA PHE A 37 -18.63 5.35 19.52
C PHE A 37 -19.96 6.09 19.38
N HIS A 38 -20.10 7.20 20.11
CA HIS A 38 -21.16 8.18 19.91
C HIS A 38 -21.01 8.82 18.52
N ARG A 39 -21.94 8.52 17.63
CA ARG A 39 -22.11 9.15 16.32
C ARG A 39 -22.74 10.53 16.51
N GLY A 40 -21.91 11.55 16.69
CA GLY A 40 -22.32 12.95 16.55
C GLY A 40 -22.55 13.26 15.07
N SER A 41 -23.81 13.35 14.66
CA SER A 41 -24.21 13.81 13.33
C SER A 41 -25.02 15.09 13.51
N SER A 42 -24.36 16.24 13.38
CA SER A 42 -25.01 17.54 13.25
C SER A 42 -25.15 17.87 11.77
N VAL A 43 -26.37 17.77 11.26
CA VAL A 43 -26.80 18.42 10.01
C VAL A 43 -27.84 19.46 10.42
N PRO A 44 -27.70 20.73 10.04
CA PRO A 44 -28.78 21.70 10.18
C PRO A 44 -29.65 21.60 8.91
N ASP A 45 -30.90 21.20 9.08
CA ASP A 45 -31.93 21.40 8.08
C ASP A 45 -32.83 22.55 8.53
N SER A 46 -33.08 23.45 7.58
CA SER A 46 -33.90 24.64 7.77
C SER A 46 -35.35 24.33 7.48
N THR A 47 -36.22 25.04 8.21
CA THR A 47 -37.62 25.38 7.89
C THR A 47 -38.62 24.23 7.76
N THR A 48 -39.61 24.19 8.67
CA THR A 48 -41.00 24.57 8.34
C THR A 48 -41.82 24.74 9.63
N THR A 49 -42.54 25.85 9.63
CA THR A 49 -43.51 26.40 10.59
C THR A 49 -44.70 25.49 10.93
N LEU A 50 -45.21 25.56 12.17
CA LEU A 50 -46.59 25.99 12.54
C LEU A 50 -46.97 25.58 13.98
N ASN A 51 -47.55 26.55 14.71
CA ASN A 51 -48.65 26.50 15.71
C ASN A 51 -48.64 25.35 16.77
N THR A 52 -48.85 25.57 18.07
CA THR A 52 -49.93 26.31 18.74
C THR A 52 -49.62 26.38 20.25
N SER A 53 -50.09 27.44 20.91
CA SER A 53 -49.92 27.87 22.31
C SER A 53 -50.61 26.98 23.38
N PRO A 54 -50.86 27.45 24.63
CA PRO A 54 -49.99 27.39 25.82
C PRO A 54 -50.67 26.65 27.00
N THR A 55 -49.97 26.23 28.06
CA THR A 55 -50.60 26.04 29.40
C THR A 55 -49.56 26.07 30.52
N SER A 56 -50.01 26.68 31.62
CA SER A 56 -49.42 27.14 32.87
C SER A 56 -48.82 26.10 33.84
N SER A 57 -47.97 26.63 34.73
CA SER A 57 -47.52 26.11 36.04
C SER A 57 -48.65 25.60 36.94
N PRO A 58 -48.35 24.81 38.00
CA PRO A 58 -48.31 25.44 39.32
C PRO A 58 -47.31 24.86 40.35
N THR A 59 -47.20 25.66 41.41
CA THR A 59 -46.44 25.66 42.66
C THR A 59 -46.79 24.52 43.65
N SER A 60 -45.84 24.24 44.57
CA SER A 60 -46.01 24.03 46.04
C SER A 60 -45.50 22.71 46.69
N SER A 61 -44.77 22.92 47.79
CA SER A 61 -44.18 22.04 48.84
C SER A 61 -45.26 21.34 49.72
N PRO A 62 -45.01 20.62 50.87
CA PRO A 62 -43.80 20.53 51.72
C PRO A 62 -43.55 19.21 52.55
N THR A 63 -42.49 19.26 53.39
CA THR A 63 -42.20 18.60 54.69
C THR A 63 -42.31 17.06 54.91
N SER A 64 -41.21 16.40 55.31
CA SER A 64 -40.91 16.02 56.73
C SER A 64 -40.11 14.71 56.94
N THR A 65 -39.15 14.81 57.88
CA THR A 65 -38.67 13.82 58.86
C THR A 65 -37.71 12.64 58.51
N SER A 66 -36.48 12.80 59.02
CA SER A 66 -35.70 11.92 59.91
C SER A 66 -35.27 10.51 59.46
N LYS A 67 -33.95 10.27 59.42
CA LYS A 67 -33.19 9.56 60.48
C LYS A 67 -31.71 9.37 60.10
N SER A 68 -30.90 9.67 61.10
CA SER A 68 -29.51 9.27 61.39
C SER A 68 -28.98 7.97 60.77
N THR A 69 -27.75 8.01 60.23
CA THR A 69 -26.68 7.08 60.65
C THR A 69 -25.29 7.62 60.30
N SER A 70 -24.46 7.65 61.34
CA SER A 70 -23.02 7.88 61.39
C SER A 70 -22.21 6.87 60.58
N THR A 71 -21.07 7.27 59.99
CA THR A 71 -19.71 6.91 60.47
C THR A 71 -18.60 7.21 59.46
N SER A 72 -17.47 7.65 60.02
CA SER A 72 -16.08 7.42 59.59
C SER A 72 -15.51 8.22 58.40
N ARG A 73 -14.86 9.34 58.76
CA ARG A 73 -13.69 9.89 58.07
C ARG A 73 -12.44 9.14 58.54
N VAL A 74 -11.58 8.72 57.61
CA VAL A 74 -10.19 8.34 57.90
C VAL A 74 -9.27 9.00 56.86
N PRO A 75 -8.08 9.48 57.25
CA PRO A 75 -7.31 10.48 56.51
C PRO A 75 -6.24 9.88 55.60
N SER A 76 -5.95 10.58 54.49
CA SER A 76 -4.87 10.26 53.56
C SER A 76 -3.51 10.59 54.19
N LEU A 77 -2.72 9.54 54.49
CA LEU A 77 -1.31 9.68 54.84
C LEU A 77 -0.47 9.97 53.59
N ALA A 78 0.34 11.02 53.72
CA ALA A 78 1.49 11.31 52.89
C ALA A 78 2.71 10.48 53.35
N SER A 79 3.49 9.96 52.39
CA SER A 79 4.97 9.80 52.42
C SER A 79 5.39 9.10 51.12
N SER A 80 6.11 9.78 50.22
CA SER A 80 7.57 9.91 50.14
C SER A 80 8.22 8.69 49.47
N ALA A 81 8.77 8.88 48.27
CA ALA A 81 10.17 8.56 47.96
C ALA A 81 10.47 8.71 46.46
N THR A 82 11.39 9.62 46.23
CA THR A 82 12.07 10.01 45.00
C THR A 82 12.87 8.86 44.40
N TYR A 83 12.64 8.53 43.12
CA TYR A 83 13.68 8.06 42.22
C TYR A 83 13.47 8.70 40.85
N ALA A 84 14.40 9.58 40.50
CA ALA A 84 14.47 10.30 39.25
C ALA A 84 14.98 9.39 38.12
N THR A 85 14.32 9.44 36.96
CA THR A 85 14.97 9.56 35.63
C THR A 85 13.97 10.20 34.65
N PRO A 86 14.44 10.97 33.66
CA PRO A 86 13.70 12.11 33.13
C PRO A 86 12.79 11.75 31.96
N ILE A 87 11.48 11.96 32.11
CA ILE A 87 10.54 12.07 30.99
C ILE A 87 10.66 13.49 30.46
N SER A 88 11.51 13.69 29.46
CA SER A 88 11.44 14.87 28.60
C SER A 88 10.32 14.66 27.58
N SER A 89 9.07 14.83 28.01
CA SER A 89 7.91 14.90 27.11
C SER A 89 7.76 16.34 26.65
N ARG A 90 8.60 16.74 25.69
CA ARG A 90 8.24 17.85 24.80
C ARG A 90 6.98 17.43 24.06
N ASN A 91 5.91 18.20 24.24
CA ASN A 91 4.78 18.29 23.32
C ASN A 91 5.31 18.67 21.93
N ALA A 92 5.82 17.69 21.19
CA ALA A 92 6.03 17.80 19.77
C ALA A 92 4.78 17.23 19.11
N SER A 93 3.98 18.11 18.50
CA SER A 93 3.03 17.70 17.47
C SER A 93 3.73 16.70 16.53
N PRO A 94 3.06 15.61 16.11
CA PRO A 94 3.62 14.72 15.12
C PRO A 94 3.79 15.53 13.83
N ARG A 95 4.99 16.07 13.61
CA ARG A 95 5.39 16.57 12.29
C ARG A 95 5.28 15.35 11.39
N LEU A 96 4.31 15.38 10.48
CA LEU A 96 4.32 14.56 9.28
C LEU A 96 5.76 14.57 8.76
N PRO A 97 6.39 13.41 8.51
CA PRO A 97 7.72 13.38 7.95
C PRO A 97 7.68 14.26 6.70
N GLN A 98 8.51 15.30 6.71
CA GLN A 98 8.68 16.20 5.58
C GLN A 98 8.77 15.33 4.34
N THR A 99 7.90 15.64 3.38
CA THR A 99 7.89 15.09 2.03
C THR A 99 9.33 14.81 1.63
N LEU A 100 9.66 13.54 1.41
CA LEU A 100 10.88 13.12 0.74
C LEU A 100 10.94 13.89 -0.57
N GLN A 101 11.62 15.04 -0.55
CA GLN A 101 11.94 15.79 -1.75
C GLN A 101 12.92 14.88 -2.48
N SER A 102 12.40 14.10 -3.42
CA SER A 102 13.20 13.42 -4.42
C SER A 102 14.18 14.45 -4.95
N THR A 103 15.47 14.20 -4.74
CA THR A 103 16.53 14.99 -5.38
C THR A 103 16.16 15.12 -6.86
N PRO A 104 16.23 16.33 -7.44
CA PRO A 104 15.59 16.67 -8.72
C PRO A 104 16.08 15.86 -9.95
N HIS A 105 17.04 14.95 -9.77
CA HIS A 105 17.64 14.14 -10.82
C HIS A 105 17.61 12.64 -10.56
N SER A 106 16.95 12.15 -9.50
CA SER A 106 16.84 10.71 -9.31
C SER A 106 15.95 10.11 -10.41
N PRO A 107 16.42 9.08 -11.15
CA PRO A 107 15.62 8.46 -12.19
C PRO A 107 14.33 7.89 -11.57
N TYR A 108 13.21 8.10 -12.26
CA TYR A 108 11.92 7.59 -11.81
C TYR A 108 11.98 6.07 -11.64
N ASN A 109 11.67 5.60 -10.43
CA ASN A 109 11.56 4.18 -10.11
C ASN A 109 10.09 3.85 -9.78
N PRO A 110 9.38 3.08 -10.64
CA PRO A 110 8.00 2.68 -10.37
C PRO A 110 7.80 2.02 -9.00
N LEU A 111 8.76 1.19 -8.56
CA LEU A 111 8.67 0.46 -7.28
C LEU A 111 8.85 1.34 -6.04
N ALA A 112 9.35 2.56 -6.21
CA ALA A 112 9.47 3.54 -5.12
C ALA A 112 8.20 4.40 -4.96
N ASN A 113 7.23 4.24 -5.86
CA ASN A 113 6.01 5.03 -5.96
C ASN A 113 4.78 4.19 -5.55
N TYR A 114 3.56 4.63 -5.88
CA TYR A 114 2.37 3.85 -5.56
C TYR A 114 2.39 2.52 -6.33
N VAL A 115 2.36 1.40 -5.60
CA VAL A 115 2.38 0.04 -6.14
C VAL A 115 1.02 -0.64 -5.90
N PRO A 116 0.57 -1.55 -6.77
CA PRO A 116 -0.70 -2.24 -6.58
C PRO A 116 -0.60 -3.32 -5.50
N CYS A 117 -1.72 -3.56 -4.82
CA CYS A 117 -1.90 -4.79 -4.07
C CYS A 117 -2.03 -5.98 -5.03
N LEU A 118 -1.34 -7.08 -4.75
CA LEU A 118 -1.48 -8.33 -5.52
C LEU A 118 -2.64 -9.22 -5.09
N TYR A 119 -3.38 -8.83 -4.05
CA TYR A 119 -4.61 -9.54 -3.68
C TYR A 119 -5.65 -9.39 -4.80
N SER A 120 -6.17 -10.50 -5.31
CA SER A 120 -6.93 -10.57 -6.58
C SER A 120 -8.10 -9.59 -6.69
N THR A 121 -8.81 -9.33 -5.60
CA THR A 121 -9.97 -8.41 -5.57
C THR A 121 -9.63 -7.01 -5.07
N CYS A 122 -8.37 -6.74 -4.73
CA CYS A 122 -7.95 -5.47 -4.16
C CYS A 122 -7.48 -4.49 -5.23
N LYS A 123 -8.15 -3.34 -5.32
CA LYS A 123 -7.77 -2.22 -6.22
C LYS A 123 -6.90 -1.17 -5.52
N THR A 124 -6.51 -1.39 -4.27
CA THR A 124 -5.75 -0.42 -3.48
C THR A 124 -4.30 -0.36 -3.97
N HIS A 125 -3.80 0.85 -4.16
CA HIS A 125 -2.38 1.11 -4.29
C HIS A 125 -1.83 1.61 -2.96
N TYR A 126 -0.59 1.25 -2.65
CA TYR A 126 0.08 1.68 -1.43
C TYR A 126 1.48 2.18 -1.78
N LEU A 127 2.01 3.07 -0.95
CA LEU A 127 3.33 3.62 -1.13
C LEU A 127 4.30 2.90 -0.18
N PRO A 128 5.30 2.14 -0.68
CA PRO A 128 6.19 1.35 0.17
C PRO A 128 6.97 2.17 1.20
N THR A 129 7.30 3.43 0.88
CA THR A 129 8.01 4.34 1.80
C THR A 129 7.17 4.71 3.04
N LEU A 130 5.85 4.57 2.99
CA LEU A 130 4.95 4.83 4.14
C LEU A 130 4.82 3.63 5.09
N LEU A 131 5.31 2.46 4.73
CA LEU A 131 5.18 1.26 5.55
C LEU A 131 6.07 1.31 6.80
N GLY A 132 7.15 2.09 6.75
CA GLY A 132 8.19 2.11 7.78
C GLY A 132 9.17 0.93 7.64
N PRO A 133 10.40 1.07 8.16
CA PRO A 133 11.47 0.08 7.97
C PRO A 133 11.19 -1.26 8.64
N THR A 134 10.32 -1.28 9.66
CA THR A 134 10.02 -2.47 10.46
C THR A 134 8.82 -3.28 9.95
N PHE A 135 8.15 -2.82 8.88
CA PHE A 135 6.88 -3.41 8.44
C PHE A 135 6.98 -4.88 8.04
N TYR A 136 8.08 -5.27 7.42
CA TYR A 136 8.34 -6.65 6.98
C TYR A 136 9.21 -7.45 7.94
N LEU A 137 9.54 -6.90 9.12
CA LEU A 137 10.28 -7.65 10.13
C LEU A 137 9.42 -8.76 10.75
N PRO A 138 10.07 -9.85 11.23
CA PRO A 138 9.39 -10.89 11.99
C PRO A 138 8.60 -10.32 13.16
N GLN A 139 7.37 -10.78 13.36
CA GLN A 139 6.52 -10.33 14.44
C GLN A 139 6.13 -11.48 15.38
N ALA A 140 6.05 -11.16 16.66
CA ALA A 140 5.51 -12.05 17.68
C ALA A 140 4.06 -12.48 17.34
N PRO A 141 3.60 -13.64 17.85
CA PRO A 141 4.29 -14.54 18.76
C PRO A 141 5.18 -15.59 18.09
N TYR A 142 5.01 -15.85 16.79
CA TYR A 142 5.69 -16.95 16.09
C TYR A 142 6.85 -16.50 15.18
N ASN A 143 7.25 -15.23 15.26
CA ASN A 143 8.25 -14.59 14.40
C ASN A 143 7.92 -14.75 12.90
N LEU A 144 6.64 -14.57 12.55
CA LEU A 144 6.20 -14.59 11.16
C LEU A 144 6.30 -13.19 10.55
N CYS A 145 6.68 -13.12 9.28
CA CYS A 145 6.75 -11.86 8.52
C CYS A 145 5.47 -11.63 7.73
N ARG A 146 5.17 -10.35 7.45
CA ARG A 146 4.16 -9.97 6.45
C ARG A 146 4.66 -10.35 5.04
N THR A 147 3.75 -10.84 4.21
CA THR A 147 4.05 -11.18 2.82
C THR A 147 4.19 -9.90 1.97
N ARG A 148 5.25 -9.81 1.15
CA ARG A 148 5.45 -8.68 0.22
C ARG A 148 4.42 -8.70 -0.90
N GLY A 149 4.24 -7.57 -1.57
CA GLY A 149 3.25 -7.40 -2.65
C GLY A 149 1.81 -7.18 -2.18
N LEU A 150 1.53 -7.25 -0.87
CA LEU A 150 0.22 -6.95 -0.30
C LEU A 150 0.17 -5.54 0.30
N CYS A 151 -0.96 -4.86 0.16
CA CYS A 151 -1.19 -3.58 0.83
C CYS A 151 -1.26 -3.74 2.36
N PRO A 152 -1.14 -2.66 3.16
CA PRO A 152 -1.09 -2.74 4.62
C PRO A 152 -2.21 -3.56 5.26
N SER A 153 -3.44 -3.40 4.75
CA SER A 153 -4.61 -4.10 5.27
C SER A 153 -4.52 -5.61 4.99
N HIS A 154 -4.27 -6.00 3.74
CA HIS A 154 -4.16 -7.42 3.36
C HIS A 154 -2.93 -8.10 3.96
N ALA A 155 -1.81 -7.40 4.08
CA ALA A 155 -0.61 -7.91 4.72
C ALA A 155 -0.82 -8.19 6.22
N ARG A 156 -1.58 -7.33 6.93
CA ARG A 156 -1.98 -7.58 8.33
C ARG A 156 -2.94 -8.76 8.43
N LYS A 157 -3.97 -8.81 7.57
CA LYS A 157 -4.94 -9.91 7.55
C LYS A 157 -4.27 -11.27 7.27
N ASP A 158 -3.37 -11.32 6.30
CA ASP A 158 -2.56 -12.50 5.99
C ASP A 158 -1.73 -12.96 7.20
N LEU A 159 -1.04 -12.04 7.88
CA LEU A 159 -0.26 -12.36 9.08
C LEU A 159 -1.13 -12.86 10.24
N LEU A 160 -2.31 -12.24 10.45
CA LEU A 160 -3.27 -12.69 11.47
C LEU A 160 -3.78 -14.12 11.17
N ASN A 161 -4.11 -14.40 9.91
CA ASN A 161 -4.52 -15.74 9.48
C ASN A 161 -3.40 -16.77 9.68
N ALA A 162 -2.16 -16.40 9.38
CA ALA A 162 -1.00 -17.27 9.60
C ALA A 162 -0.77 -17.56 11.10
N ASN A 163 -0.89 -16.54 11.96
CA ASN A 163 -0.82 -16.72 13.42
C ASN A 163 -1.96 -17.61 13.94
N ALA A 164 -3.18 -17.45 13.42
CA ALA A 164 -4.30 -18.32 13.77
C ALA A 164 -4.06 -19.77 13.34
N ARG A 165 -3.43 -19.99 12.18
CA ARG A 165 -3.01 -21.32 11.71
C ARG A 165 -1.99 -21.95 12.65
N CYS A 166 -0.98 -21.19 13.09
CA CYS A 166 -0.02 -21.66 14.09
C CYS A 166 -0.70 -22.10 15.39
N LYS A 167 -1.64 -21.30 15.91
CA LYS A 167 -2.38 -21.65 17.13
C LYS A 167 -3.20 -22.94 16.94
N LYS A 168 -3.90 -23.07 15.82
CA LYS A 168 -4.69 -24.27 15.50
C LYS A 168 -3.82 -25.50 15.37
N GLU A 169 -2.66 -25.38 14.73
CA GLU A 169 -1.74 -26.49 14.54
C GLU A 169 -1.10 -26.94 15.86
N TYR A 170 -0.69 -26.00 16.70
CA TYR A 170 -0.18 -26.33 18.03
C TYR A 170 -1.22 -27.09 18.86
N GLU A 171 -2.47 -26.61 18.85
CA GLU A 171 -3.57 -27.29 19.56
C GLU A 171 -3.84 -28.69 18.96
N ARG A 172 -3.78 -28.83 17.64
CA ARG A 172 -3.90 -30.13 16.96
C ARG A 172 -2.80 -31.09 17.39
N MET A 173 -1.54 -30.66 17.44
CA MET A 173 -0.42 -31.49 17.90
C MET A 173 -0.59 -31.86 19.39
N ARG A 174 -1.08 -30.92 20.21
CA ARG A 174 -1.37 -31.16 21.63
C ARG A 174 -2.46 -32.21 21.85
N GLN A 175 -3.56 -32.13 21.09
CA GLN A 175 -4.67 -33.08 21.19
C GLN A 175 -4.30 -34.48 20.68
N ASN A 176 -3.41 -34.57 19.70
CA ASN A 176 -2.98 -35.84 19.10
C ASN A 176 -1.66 -36.38 19.68
N ALA A 177 -1.21 -35.86 20.81
CA ALA A 177 0.10 -36.18 21.38
C ALA A 177 0.25 -37.63 21.86
N GLY A 178 -0.85 -38.30 22.21
CA GLY A 178 -0.82 -39.63 22.81
C GLY A 178 0.06 -39.65 24.07
N ARG A 179 1.16 -40.40 24.04
CA ARG A 179 2.14 -40.49 25.15
C ARG A 179 3.31 -39.48 25.05
N LYS A 180 3.33 -38.59 24.05
CA LYS A 180 4.39 -37.58 23.89
C LYS A 180 4.32 -36.54 25.02
N THR A 181 5.49 -36.09 25.47
CA THR A 181 5.59 -35.00 26.45
C THR A 181 5.34 -33.65 25.79
N LEU A 182 4.92 -32.63 26.57
CA LEU A 182 4.72 -31.26 26.07
C LEU A 182 5.99 -30.67 25.45
N GLY A 183 7.18 -31.04 25.94
CA GLY A 183 8.46 -30.62 25.36
C GLY A 183 8.65 -31.16 23.94
N THR A 184 8.37 -32.45 23.73
CA THR A 184 8.44 -33.07 22.39
C THR A 184 7.49 -32.39 21.40
N ILE A 185 6.28 -32.05 21.86
CA ILE A 185 5.28 -31.33 21.05
C ILE A 185 5.77 -29.93 20.70
N ALA A 186 6.40 -29.23 21.65
CA ALA A 186 6.93 -27.89 21.43
C ALA A 186 8.08 -27.89 20.41
N GLU A 187 8.95 -28.91 20.44
CA GLU A 187 10.02 -29.10 19.44
C GLU A 187 9.46 -29.41 18.05
N GLU A 188 8.49 -30.34 17.95
CA GLU A 188 7.79 -30.65 16.69
C GLU A 188 7.10 -29.41 16.11
N PHE A 189 6.44 -28.64 16.97
CA PHE A 189 5.78 -27.40 16.58
C PHE A 189 6.78 -26.33 16.13
N ALA A 190 7.94 -26.21 16.78
CA ALA A 190 8.98 -25.27 16.38
C ALA A 190 9.51 -25.59 14.96
N CYS A 191 9.76 -26.88 14.66
CA CYS A 191 10.15 -27.33 13.33
C CYS A 191 9.07 -26.98 12.29
N TRP A 192 7.80 -27.22 12.60
CA TRP A 192 6.68 -26.87 11.74
C TRP A 192 6.56 -25.35 11.50
N VAL A 193 6.79 -24.52 12.53
CA VAL A 193 6.81 -23.06 12.38
C VAL A 193 7.95 -22.62 11.46
N ASP A 194 9.12 -23.25 11.52
CA ASP A 194 10.24 -22.97 10.63
C ASP A 194 9.93 -23.32 9.17
N GLU A 195 9.28 -24.45 8.91
CA GLU A 195 8.76 -24.81 7.59
C GLU A 195 7.75 -23.78 7.08
N LEU A 196 6.82 -23.33 7.93
CA LEU A 196 5.86 -22.30 7.58
C LEU A 196 6.55 -20.96 7.24
N ARG A 197 7.60 -20.58 7.98
CA ARG A 197 8.41 -19.39 7.66
C ARG A 197 9.07 -19.54 6.29
N ALA A 198 9.62 -20.71 5.97
CA ALA A 198 10.23 -20.99 4.67
C ALA A 198 9.22 -20.86 3.53
N VAL A 199 8.04 -21.48 3.66
CA VAL A 199 6.94 -21.37 2.68
C VAL A 199 6.53 -19.92 2.47
N ARG A 200 6.32 -19.17 3.56
CA ARG A 200 5.95 -17.74 3.49
C ARG A 200 7.05 -16.88 2.87
N SER A 201 8.32 -17.19 3.13
CA SER A 201 9.46 -16.50 2.52
C SER A 201 9.48 -16.71 1.00
N THR A 202 9.23 -17.94 0.54
CA THR A 202 9.11 -18.26 -0.89
C THR A 202 7.93 -17.51 -1.53
N ALA A 203 6.73 -17.59 -0.95
CA ALA A 203 5.55 -16.88 -1.44
C ALA A 203 5.76 -15.34 -1.46
N SER A 204 6.46 -14.80 -0.46
CA SER A 204 6.81 -13.37 -0.40
C SER A 204 7.75 -12.96 -1.54
N LYS A 205 8.76 -13.79 -1.86
CA LYS A 205 9.66 -13.58 -3.00
C LYS A 205 8.92 -13.68 -4.33
N GLU A 206 8.01 -14.65 -4.46
CA GLU A 206 7.16 -14.82 -5.64
C GLU A 206 6.26 -13.60 -5.87
N ASN A 207 5.58 -13.13 -4.82
CA ASN A 207 4.80 -11.90 -4.88
C ASN A 207 5.66 -10.69 -5.26
N GLU A 208 6.88 -10.59 -4.73
CA GLU A 208 7.78 -9.50 -5.10
C GLU A 208 8.19 -9.57 -6.58
N ARG A 209 8.42 -10.77 -7.13
CA ARG A 209 8.67 -10.97 -8.57
C ARG A 209 7.44 -10.66 -9.41
N ALA A 210 6.26 -11.09 -9.00
CA ALA A 210 5.00 -10.81 -9.68
C ALA A 210 4.71 -9.30 -9.70
N LEU A 211 4.94 -8.59 -8.57
CA LEU A 211 4.81 -7.14 -8.49
C LEU A 211 5.78 -6.44 -9.45
N ARG A 212 7.05 -6.87 -9.47
CA ARG A 212 8.05 -6.33 -10.41
C ARG A 212 7.65 -6.55 -11.86
N THR A 213 7.21 -7.75 -12.20
CA THR A 213 6.80 -8.10 -13.58
C THR A 213 5.58 -7.28 -13.99
N LYS A 214 4.60 -7.12 -13.10
CA LYS A 214 3.42 -6.29 -13.34
C LYS A 214 3.75 -4.82 -13.58
N MET A 215 4.74 -4.28 -12.90
CA MET A 215 5.06 -2.84 -12.98
C MET A 215 6.14 -2.49 -14.00
N LEU A 216 7.19 -3.30 -14.09
CA LEU A 216 8.37 -3.05 -14.93
C LEU A 216 8.32 -3.81 -16.26
N GLY A 217 7.39 -4.75 -16.39
CA GLY A 217 7.32 -5.69 -17.51
C GLY A 217 8.26 -6.87 -17.34
N PRO A 218 8.24 -7.82 -18.30
CA PRO A 218 9.13 -8.97 -18.30
C PRO A 218 10.60 -8.53 -18.40
N SER A 219 11.45 -9.12 -17.55
CA SER A 219 12.88 -8.84 -17.59
C SER A 219 13.48 -9.39 -18.88
N SER A 220 14.02 -8.53 -19.73
CA SER A 220 14.65 -8.91 -21.01
C SER A 220 15.81 -9.92 -20.91
N LYS A 221 16.22 -10.31 -19.70
CA LYS A 221 17.24 -11.34 -19.45
C LYS A 221 16.68 -12.77 -19.44
N SER A 222 15.37 -12.98 -19.48
CA SER A 222 14.80 -14.31 -19.71
C SER A 222 15.01 -14.72 -21.17
N THR A 223 16.07 -15.50 -21.37
CA THR A 223 16.44 -16.28 -22.57
C THR A 223 15.29 -16.59 -23.54
N LYS A 224 15.39 -16.06 -24.78
CA LYS A 224 14.96 -16.54 -26.13
C LYS A 224 13.66 -17.36 -26.33
N LYS A 225 12.91 -17.75 -25.30
CA LYS A 225 11.58 -18.32 -25.44
C LYS A 225 10.64 -17.17 -25.78
N LYS A 226 9.85 -17.35 -26.84
CA LYS A 226 8.73 -16.46 -27.14
C LYS A 226 7.91 -16.32 -25.84
N PRO A 227 7.66 -15.09 -25.37
CA PRO A 227 6.83 -14.90 -24.19
C PRO A 227 5.49 -15.57 -24.45
N ASP A 228 5.05 -16.38 -23.51
CA ASP A 228 3.69 -16.90 -23.53
C ASP A 228 2.74 -15.70 -23.48
N GLN A 229 1.68 -15.68 -24.30
CA GLN A 229 0.79 -14.53 -24.42
C GLN A 229 0.22 -14.10 -23.05
N GLY A 230 0.00 -15.07 -22.15
CA GLY A 230 -0.48 -14.81 -20.79
C GLY A 230 0.49 -14.05 -19.88
N GLU A 231 1.79 -13.97 -20.19
CA GLU A 231 2.76 -13.22 -19.40
C GLU A 231 2.81 -11.73 -19.81
N GLN A 232 2.51 -11.41 -21.08
CA GLN A 232 2.41 -10.01 -21.53
C GLN A 232 1.18 -9.30 -20.96
N ASP A 233 0.09 -10.03 -20.72
CA ASP A 233 -1.15 -9.51 -20.13
C ASP A 233 -0.97 -9.09 -18.67
N GLN A 234 0.08 -9.54 -17.98
CA GLN A 234 0.33 -9.15 -16.60
C GLN A 234 1.00 -7.79 -16.47
N TRP A 235 1.67 -7.30 -17.51
CA TRP A 235 2.37 -6.01 -17.45
C TRP A 235 1.40 -4.84 -17.61
N ASP A 236 1.31 -4.02 -16.57
CA ASP A 236 0.55 -2.78 -16.55
C ASP A 236 1.48 -1.60 -16.88
N TRP A 237 1.43 -1.18 -18.14
CA TRP A 237 2.27 -0.10 -18.67
C TRP A 237 2.03 1.25 -17.97
N ARG A 238 0.90 1.44 -17.27
CA ARG A 238 0.53 2.71 -16.65
C ARG A 238 1.45 3.10 -15.49
N TYR A 239 2.21 2.15 -14.94
CA TYR A 239 3.26 2.42 -13.95
C TYR A 239 4.52 3.06 -14.56
N MET A 240 4.69 2.97 -15.88
CA MET A 240 5.83 3.54 -16.57
C MET A 240 5.61 5.03 -16.86
N LEU A 241 6.74 5.73 -17.04
CA LEU A 241 6.76 7.08 -17.55
C LEU A 241 6.21 7.11 -18.98
N ARG A 242 5.33 8.06 -19.26
CA ARG A 242 4.67 8.22 -20.56
C ARG A 242 4.57 9.68 -20.99
N PRO A 243 4.53 9.94 -22.31
CA PRO A 243 4.35 11.30 -22.84
C PRO A 243 2.90 11.72 -22.73
N CYS A 244 2.66 13.04 -22.66
CA CYS A 244 1.31 13.61 -22.79
C CYS A 244 0.70 13.26 -24.15
N THR A 245 -0.60 13.01 -24.19
CA THR A 245 -1.36 12.79 -25.43
C THR A 245 -1.89 14.07 -26.06
N SER A 246 -1.84 15.22 -25.36
CA SER A 246 -2.27 16.49 -25.94
C SER A 246 -1.30 16.96 -27.02
N ASN A 247 -1.86 17.27 -28.19
CA ASN A 247 -1.12 17.75 -29.36
C ASN A 247 -0.47 19.13 -29.12
N ALA A 248 -1.07 19.94 -28.24
CA ALA A 248 -0.56 21.27 -27.87
C ALA A 248 0.45 21.22 -26.71
N CYS A 249 0.73 20.03 -26.17
CA CYS A 249 1.68 19.89 -25.07
C CYS A 249 3.12 20.04 -25.58
N THR A 250 3.74 21.16 -25.25
CA THR A 250 5.17 21.42 -25.52
C THR A 250 6.09 20.77 -24.49
N GLN A 251 5.54 20.20 -23.41
CA GLN A 251 6.37 19.54 -22.40
C GLN A 251 6.89 18.21 -22.90
N GLU A 252 8.21 18.10 -23.00
CA GLU A 252 8.92 16.85 -23.27
C GLU A 252 8.99 15.91 -22.06
N HIS A 253 8.57 16.40 -20.89
CA HIS A 253 8.61 15.64 -19.65
C HIS A 253 7.60 14.50 -19.64
N TYR A 254 8.12 13.30 -19.40
CA TYR A 254 7.29 12.13 -19.17
C TYR A 254 6.79 12.15 -17.73
N TYR A 255 5.60 11.59 -17.52
CA TYR A 255 4.98 11.52 -16.20
C TYR A 255 4.43 10.11 -15.96
N SER A 256 4.11 9.80 -14.70
CA SER A 256 3.34 8.62 -14.34
C SER A 256 2.25 9.04 -13.36
N ILE A 257 1.03 8.53 -13.55
CA ILE A 257 -0.07 8.77 -12.61
C ILE A 257 0.18 8.12 -11.25
N PHE A 258 1.09 7.14 -11.15
CA PHE A 258 1.42 6.49 -9.89
C PHE A 258 2.57 7.17 -9.15
N ASP A 259 3.19 8.20 -9.74
CA ASP A 259 4.16 9.04 -9.04
C ASP A 259 3.54 9.61 -7.75
N GLN A 260 4.30 9.56 -6.65
CA GLN A 260 3.87 10.05 -5.35
C GLN A 260 3.28 11.46 -5.39
N ARG A 261 3.79 12.33 -6.28
CA ARG A 261 3.35 13.72 -6.44
C ARG A 261 1.98 13.85 -7.10
N PHE A 262 1.58 12.89 -7.93
CA PHE A 262 0.42 13.01 -8.80
C PHE A 262 -0.69 12.00 -8.51
N TYR A 263 -0.38 10.88 -7.85
CA TYR A 263 -1.33 9.80 -7.64
C TYR A 263 -2.63 10.23 -6.96
N LEU A 264 -2.53 10.97 -5.85
CA LEU A 264 -3.72 11.46 -5.16
C LEU A 264 -4.55 12.40 -6.05
N TRP A 265 -3.90 13.22 -6.86
CA TRP A 265 -4.59 14.14 -7.76
C TRP A 265 -5.38 13.40 -8.83
N TYR A 266 -4.79 12.40 -9.50
CA TYR A 266 -5.46 11.61 -10.53
C TYR A 266 -6.51 10.62 -10.00
N SER A 267 -6.37 10.17 -8.75
CA SER A 267 -7.28 9.18 -8.15
C SER A 267 -8.44 9.81 -7.38
N THR A 268 -8.36 11.08 -7.00
CA THR A 268 -9.43 11.77 -6.28
C THR A 268 -10.56 12.12 -7.23
N MET A 269 -11.78 11.68 -6.89
CA MET A 269 -12.98 12.09 -7.61
C MET A 269 -13.23 13.59 -7.43
N ARG A 270 -13.45 14.30 -8.54
CA ARG A 270 -13.78 15.73 -8.52
C ARG A 270 -15.23 15.92 -8.06
N LYS A 271 -15.52 17.10 -7.50
CA LYS A 271 -16.89 17.51 -7.12
C LYS A 271 -17.85 17.54 -8.31
N SER A 272 -17.33 17.84 -9.50
CA SER A 272 -18.06 17.81 -10.78
C SER A 272 -18.47 16.39 -11.21
N GLY A 273 -17.93 15.35 -10.57
CA GLY A 273 -18.10 13.95 -11.00
C GLY A 273 -17.35 13.59 -12.28
N LEU A 274 -16.58 14.54 -12.85
CA LEU A 274 -15.73 14.27 -14.00
C LEU A 274 -14.44 13.56 -13.57
N GLN A 275 -14.06 12.54 -14.33
CA GLN A 275 -12.78 11.88 -14.20
C GLN A 275 -11.69 12.69 -14.92
N ILE A 276 -10.54 12.85 -14.28
CA ILE A 276 -9.36 13.49 -14.89
C ILE A 276 -8.79 12.55 -15.96
N MET A 277 -8.46 13.08 -17.14
CA MET A 277 -7.81 12.30 -18.19
C MET A 277 -6.39 11.89 -17.77
N GLN A 278 -6.19 10.60 -17.55
CA GLN A 278 -4.91 10.03 -17.11
C GLN A 278 -3.86 9.98 -18.22
N THR A 279 -4.27 10.23 -19.46
CA THR A 279 -3.45 10.26 -20.67
C THR A 279 -2.82 11.64 -20.93
N LEU A 280 -3.21 12.65 -20.16
CA LEU A 280 -2.65 13.99 -20.18
C LEU A 280 -1.65 14.17 -19.04
N CYS A 281 -0.61 15.00 -19.23
CA CYS A 281 0.28 15.39 -18.13
C CYS A 281 -0.45 16.30 -17.13
N PRO A 282 0.07 16.49 -15.89
CA PRO A 282 -0.65 17.25 -14.85
C PRO A 282 -1.06 18.67 -15.27
N ALA A 283 -0.26 19.35 -16.10
CA ALA A 283 -0.59 20.68 -16.59
C ALA A 283 -1.75 20.64 -17.61
N CYS A 284 -1.64 19.82 -18.66
CA CYS A 284 -2.68 19.67 -19.68
C CYS A 284 -3.98 19.11 -19.09
N ALA A 285 -3.88 18.16 -18.17
CA ALA A 285 -5.03 17.55 -17.51
C ALA A 285 -5.81 18.55 -16.62
N ARG A 286 -5.12 19.53 -16.02
CA ARG A 286 -5.78 20.66 -15.33
C ARG A 286 -6.52 21.56 -16.30
N LEU A 287 -5.89 21.94 -17.40
CA LEU A 287 -6.53 22.78 -18.42
C LEU A 287 -7.74 22.08 -19.04
N ASP A 288 -7.65 20.78 -19.31
CA ASP A 288 -8.75 19.94 -19.80
C ASP A 288 -9.92 19.92 -18.83
N ILE A 289 -9.67 19.59 -17.55
CA ILE A 289 -10.76 19.49 -16.57
C ILE A 289 -11.40 20.85 -16.29
N ASP A 290 -10.62 21.92 -16.22
CA ASP A 290 -11.14 23.27 -15.99
C ASP A 290 -11.93 23.78 -17.22
N ALA A 291 -11.55 23.39 -18.43
CA ALA A 291 -12.33 23.66 -19.64
C ALA A 291 -13.65 22.86 -19.65
N ALA A 292 -13.61 21.58 -19.27
CA ALA A 292 -14.80 20.75 -19.17
C ALA A 292 -15.78 21.26 -18.10
N GLU A 293 -15.28 21.66 -16.94
CA GLU A 293 -16.09 22.22 -15.84
C GLU A 293 -16.69 23.58 -16.22
N ARG A 294 -15.98 24.44 -16.97
CA ARG A 294 -16.56 25.68 -17.51
C ARG A 294 -17.69 25.41 -18.51
N LYS A 295 -17.47 24.50 -19.46
CA LYS A 295 -18.49 24.09 -20.44
C LYS A 295 -19.73 23.51 -19.76
N MET A 296 -19.54 22.77 -18.66
CA MET A 296 -20.63 22.30 -17.82
C MET A 296 -21.41 23.48 -17.21
N LEU A 297 -20.74 24.45 -16.59
CA LEU A 297 -21.40 25.59 -15.95
C LEU A 297 -22.17 26.45 -16.96
N GLU A 298 -21.61 26.69 -18.14
CA GLU A 298 -22.27 27.41 -19.24
C GLU A 298 -23.55 26.69 -19.65
N LYS A 299 -23.48 25.38 -19.91
CA LYS A 299 -24.66 24.58 -20.32
C LYS A 299 -25.70 24.42 -19.21
N TRP A 300 -25.30 24.43 -17.95
CA TRP A 300 -26.23 24.40 -16.82
C TRP A 300 -27.11 25.65 -16.76
N GLN A 301 -26.59 26.81 -17.13
CA GLN A 301 -27.37 28.06 -17.14
C GLN A 301 -28.38 28.12 -18.29
N GLU A 302 -28.10 27.45 -19.40
CA GLU A 302 -28.92 27.48 -20.61
C GLU A 302 -30.06 26.44 -20.60
N MET A 303 -29.92 25.34 -19.85
CA MET A 303 -30.75 24.15 -20.03
C MET A 303 -31.72 23.91 -18.87
N HIS A 304 -32.91 23.40 -19.19
CA HIS A 304 -33.84 22.90 -18.18
C HIS A 304 -33.21 21.72 -17.40
N PRO A 305 -33.45 21.57 -16.08
CA PRO A 305 -32.78 20.55 -15.25
C PRO A 305 -32.87 19.11 -15.77
N GLN A 306 -33.95 18.73 -16.45
CA GLN A 306 -34.07 17.40 -17.04
C GLN A 306 -33.16 17.22 -18.26
N GLN A 307 -33.17 18.18 -19.19
CA GLN A 307 -32.30 18.15 -20.37
C GLN A 307 -30.83 18.21 -19.96
N TRP A 308 -30.51 18.94 -18.90
CA TRP A 308 -29.18 18.96 -18.31
C TRP A 308 -28.70 17.57 -17.86
N ARG A 309 -29.55 16.78 -17.19
CA ARG A 309 -29.18 15.42 -16.75
C ARG A 309 -28.84 14.53 -17.94
N GLU A 310 -29.68 14.57 -18.98
CA GLU A 310 -29.46 13.80 -20.21
C GLU A 310 -28.18 14.24 -20.92
N TRP A 311 -27.94 15.55 -21.00
CA TRP A 311 -26.73 16.12 -21.57
C TRP A 311 -25.49 15.70 -20.77
N MET A 312 -25.53 15.76 -19.43
CA MET A 312 -24.44 15.35 -18.56
C MET A 312 -24.09 13.88 -18.71
N GLU A 313 -25.09 13.00 -18.80
CA GLU A 313 -24.85 11.56 -19.02
C GLU A 313 -24.30 11.28 -20.42
N ARG A 314 -24.69 12.06 -21.44
CA ARG A 314 -24.04 12.00 -22.76
C ARG A 314 -22.59 12.49 -22.68
N PHE A 315 -22.35 13.63 -22.06
CA PHE A 315 -21.02 14.24 -21.91
C PHE A 315 -20.04 13.33 -21.17
N LYS A 316 -20.48 12.66 -20.09
CA LYS A 316 -19.68 11.66 -19.38
C LYS A 316 -19.35 10.45 -20.25
N ARG A 317 -20.32 9.94 -21.03
CA ARG A 317 -20.10 8.82 -21.96
C ARG A 317 -19.10 9.19 -23.05
N ASP A 318 -19.22 10.38 -23.62
CA ASP A 318 -18.31 10.86 -24.66
C ASP A 318 -16.88 11.00 -24.11
N ARG A 319 -16.71 11.57 -22.91
CA ARG A 319 -15.41 11.62 -22.21
C ARG A 319 -14.84 10.23 -21.90
N ALA A 320 -15.69 9.28 -21.51
CA ALA A 320 -15.24 7.91 -21.21
C ALA A 320 -14.77 7.20 -22.49
N ALA A 321 -15.45 7.41 -23.62
CA ALA A 321 -15.04 6.88 -24.92
C ALA A 321 -13.71 7.51 -25.38
N GLU A 322 -13.58 8.83 -25.26
CA GLU A 322 -12.32 9.55 -25.55
C GLU A 322 -11.18 9.05 -24.66
N HIS A 323 -11.43 8.87 -23.36
CA HIS A 323 -10.45 8.32 -22.43
C HIS A 323 -9.96 6.94 -22.88
N GLY A 324 -10.88 6.03 -23.24
CA GLY A 324 -10.52 4.69 -23.70
C GLY A 324 -9.69 4.71 -24.98
N PHE A 325 -10.05 5.56 -25.95
CA PHE A 325 -9.28 5.74 -27.18
C PHE A 325 -7.84 6.19 -26.90
N TRP A 326 -7.68 7.24 -26.09
CA TRP A 326 -6.35 7.76 -25.78
C TRP A 326 -5.54 6.83 -24.87
N GLU A 327 -6.18 6.07 -23.99
CA GLU A 327 -5.51 5.06 -23.16
C GLU A 327 -4.90 3.96 -24.04
N GLN A 328 -5.65 3.46 -25.01
CA GLN A 328 -5.16 2.47 -25.97
C GLN A 328 -4.06 3.03 -26.88
N ALA A 329 -4.20 4.26 -27.38
CA ALA A 329 -3.18 4.90 -28.19
C ALA A 329 -1.87 5.12 -27.40
N GLN A 330 -1.98 5.54 -26.14
CA GLN A 330 -0.83 5.73 -25.25
C GLN A 330 -0.19 4.40 -24.87
N GLU A 331 -0.97 3.35 -24.63
CA GLU A 331 -0.50 1.98 -24.41
C GLU A 331 0.35 1.50 -25.58
N ASN A 332 -0.18 1.57 -26.81
CA ASN A 332 0.53 1.17 -28.02
C ASN A 332 1.86 1.91 -28.13
N ARG A 333 1.86 3.23 -27.90
CA ARG A 333 3.09 4.04 -27.94
C ARG A 333 4.12 3.65 -26.88
N VAL A 334 3.68 3.31 -25.66
CA VAL A 334 4.58 2.88 -24.57
C VAL A 334 5.14 1.48 -24.85
N ARG A 335 4.32 0.58 -25.39
CA ARG A 335 4.75 -0.78 -25.76
C ARG A 335 5.69 -0.77 -26.97
N GLU A 336 5.40 0.01 -28.00
CA GLU A 336 6.21 0.13 -29.23
C GLU A 336 7.58 0.74 -29.00
N ARG A 337 7.67 1.82 -28.19
CA ARG A 337 8.96 2.41 -27.83
C ARG A 337 9.82 1.48 -26.96
N GLY A 338 9.23 0.37 -26.50
CA GLY A 338 9.73 -0.43 -25.41
C GLY A 338 9.72 0.38 -24.11
N CYS A 339 9.76 -0.29 -22.96
CA CYS A 339 10.35 0.33 -21.78
C CYS A 339 11.76 0.75 -22.20
N VAL A 340 11.93 2.01 -22.64
CA VAL A 340 13.19 2.56 -23.14
C VAL A 340 14.21 2.20 -22.09
N LYS A 341 15.02 1.18 -22.39
CA LYS A 341 16.15 0.77 -21.58
C LYS A 341 16.89 2.07 -21.38
N GLY A 342 16.86 2.56 -20.13
CA GLY A 342 17.27 3.92 -19.79
C GLY A 342 18.48 4.23 -20.62
N VAL A 343 18.34 5.23 -21.50
CA VAL A 343 19.29 5.57 -22.55
C VAL A 343 20.67 5.36 -21.96
N GLU A 344 21.28 4.22 -22.28
CA GLU A 344 22.71 4.07 -22.11
C GLU A 344 23.18 5.08 -23.13
N VAL A 345 23.42 6.30 -22.63
CA VAL A 345 24.20 7.30 -23.31
C VAL A 345 25.48 6.54 -23.57
N LYS A 346 25.56 5.96 -24.77
CA LYS A 346 26.80 5.53 -25.35
C LYS A 346 27.57 6.82 -25.44
N GLU A 347 28.29 7.17 -24.37
CA GLU A 347 29.47 7.97 -24.46
C GLU A 347 30.20 7.38 -25.66
N LYS A 348 30.18 8.14 -26.76
CA LYS A 348 30.96 7.84 -27.93
C LYS A 348 32.39 7.80 -27.43
N LYS A 349 32.85 6.62 -27.03
CA LYS A 349 34.26 6.31 -26.87
C LYS A 349 34.82 6.53 -28.26
N LYS A 350 35.34 7.74 -28.46
CA LYS A 350 36.05 8.22 -29.63
C LYS A 350 37.23 7.27 -29.82
N LYS A 351 36.98 6.16 -30.52
CA LYS A 351 38.03 5.25 -30.95
C LYS A 351 38.82 6.05 -31.98
N ASN A 352 40.04 6.39 -31.57
CA ASN A 352 41.08 6.90 -32.43
C ASN A 352 41.12 6.05 -33.69
N LYS A 353 40.98 6.71 -34.84
CA LYS A 353 41.01 6.12 -36.17
C LYS A 353 42.45 6.23 -36.65
N ASP A 354 43.27 5.26 -36.29
CA ASP A 354 44.47 4.97 -37.07
C ASP A 354 44.01 4.22 -38.33
N GLU A 355 43.99 5.00 -39.41
CA GLU A 355 44.57 4.65 -40.72
C GLU A 355 44.71 3.15 -41.05
N VAL A 356 43.77 2.63 -41.85
CA VAL A 356 44.08 1.66 -42.91
C VAL A 356 43.14 1.96 -44.08
N VAL A 357 43.75 2.43 -45.17
CA VAL A 357 43.18 2.51 -46.52
C VAL A 357 43.05 1.10 -47.08
N PRO A 358 41.89 0.76 -47.66
CA PRO A 358 41.98 0.06 -48.93
C PRO A 358 41.11 0.73 -49.99
N GLU A 359 41.75 1.06 -51.11
CA GLU A 359 41.12 1.29 -52.39
C GLU A 359 40.21 0.12 -52.76
N GLY A 360 39.00 0.42 -53.22
CA GLY A 360 38.03 -0.60 -53.59
C GLY A 360 36.80 -0.04 -54.30
N LYS A 361 37.04 0.38 -55.54
CA LYS A 361 36.14 0.50 -56.71
C LYS A 361 34.62 0.39 -56.51
N GLY A 362 33.95 1.38 -57.09
CA GLY A 362 32.53 1.67 -57.04
C GLY A 362 31.56 0.58 -57.46
N VAL A 363 30.32 0.76 -57.00
CA VAL A 363 29.10 0.48 -57.75
C VAL A 363 28.10 1.59 -57.39
N ASP A 364 27.89 2.49 -58.33
CA ASP A 364 26.67 3.29 -58.43
C ASP A 364 25.48 2.35 -58.67
N THR A 365 24.34 2.59 -58.01
CA THR A 365 23.02 2.61 -58.67
C THR A 365 21.88 2.96 -57.71
N LEU A 366 21.16 4.01 -58.12
CA LEU A 366 19.70 4.16 -58.12
C LEU A 366 18.97 4.39 -56.79
N LYS A 367 18.82 5.68 -56.47
CA LYS A 367 17.65 6.24 -55.81
C LYS A 367 16.44 6.16 -56.75
N GLU A 368 15.38 5.48 -56.35
CA GLU A 368 14.03 5.75 -56.85
C GLU A 368 13.30 6.69 -55.88
N PRO A 369 12.67 7.78 -56.37
CA PRO A 369 11.73 8.57 -55.59
C PRO A 369 10.31 7.97 -55.67
N CYS A 370 9.74 7.57 -54.54
CA CYS A 370 8.29 7.30 -54.43
C CYS A 370 7.50 8.61 -54.59
N VAL A 371 6.74 8.68 -55.68
CA VAL A 371 5.68 9.67 -55.91
C VAL A 371 4.46 9.27 -55.08
N MET A 372 3.91 10.23 -54.32
CA MET A 372 2.61 10.11 -53.66
C MET A 372 1.48 10.35 -54.66
N MET A 373 0.41 9.55 -54.56
CA MET A 373 -0.96 9.96 -54.91
C MET A 373 -1.79 10.05 -53.63
#